data_AF-A0A8T5RML5-F1
#
_entry.id   AF-A0A8T5RML5-F1
#
_cell.length_a   1.000
_cell.length_b   1.000
_cell.length_c   1.000
_cell.angle_alpha   90.00
_cell.angle_beta   90.00
_cell.angle_gamma   90.00
#
_symmetry.space_group_name_H-M   'P 1'
#
loop_
_entity.id
_entity.type
_entity.pdbx_description
1 polymer ?
#
loop_
_entity_poly.entity_id
_entity_poly.type
_entity_poly.pdbx_seq_one_letter_code
_entity_poly.pdbx_strand_id
1 'polypeptide(L)'
;MELEEQDPTKLFLSLDNVLEILGNPTRRIILSKLSKVPLGASELAASFGTKISRQAIHSQLKMLTDSNIIESFGDDPRNIKYRIKSNLSLRINVSPDYYNIKYSVSEIDNFKENLGLKDIGCHVDFQKIKIPNEQLRFLGEKIREVEQNIAELEVERNSLLRNKECFIIELKKIMKDQYYSDIKKREQPNLEKEIFYTLFYNPTKYFKKINIDSLLDDMFFSEMGPIRRATNKVSIKYSLRDLSKLMDFMYEDEEDFFFFDI
;
A
#
# COMPACT_ATOMS: atom_id res chain seq x y z
N MET A 1 1.58 21.67 14.05
CA MET A 1 2.32 20.41 13.89
C MET A 1 2.21 20.07 12.42
N GLU A 2 3.21 20.53 11.67
CA GLU A 2 3.27 20.34 10.22
C GLU A 2 3.35 18.83 9.97
N LEU A 3 2.36 18.30 9.27
CA LEU A 3 2.46 16.96 8.71
C LEU A 3 3.48 17.12 7.58
N GLU A 4 4.72 16.72 7.86
CA GLU A 4 5.72 16.49 6.82
C GLU A 4 5.07 15.55 5.78
N GLU A 5 4.72 16.13 4.63
CA GLU A 5 4.51 15.37 3.42
C GLU A 5 5.78 14.55 3.21
N GLN A 6 5.69 13.25 3.48
CA GLN A 6 6.78 12.33 3.17
C GLN A 6 7.09 12.49 1.69
N ASP A 7 8.31 12.99 1.46
CA ASP A 7 8.97 13.16 0.17
C ASP A 7 8.56 12.01 -0.76
N PRO A 8 8.01 12.26 -1.96
CA PRO A 8 7.64 11.19 -2.87
C PRO A 8 8.92 10.56 -3.39
N THR A 9 9.48 9.62 -2.62
CA THR A 9 10.46 8.64 -3.11
C THR A 9 9.88 8.15 -4.43
N LYS A 10 10.54 8.53 -5.54
CA LYS A 10 10.12 8.17 -6.90
C LYS A 10 9.78 6.68 -6.90
N LEU A 11 8.49 6.37 -6.96
CA LEU A 11 8.00 5.01 -7.12
C LEU A 11 8.49 4.55 -8.50
N PHE A 12 9.62 3.86 -8.54
CA PHE A 12 10.19 3.34 -9.79
C PHE A 12 9.36 2.16 -10.34
N LEU A 13 8.43 1.64 -9.53
CA LEU A 13 7.56 0.52 -9.87
C LEU A 13 6.11 0.89 -9.55
N SER A 14 5.23 0.77 -10.55
CA SER A 14 3.79 1.00 -10.38
C SER A 14 3.12 -0.14 -9.61
N LEU A 15 1.93 0.13 -9.07
CA LEU A 15 1.11 -0.88 -8.40
C LEU A 15 0.81 -2.08 -9.31
N ASP A 16 0.46 -1.86 -10.57
CA ASP A 16 0.16 -2.93 -11.51
C ASP A 16 1.35 -3.86 -11.74
N ASN A 17 2.55 -3.29 -11.86
CA ASN A 17 3.77 -4.08 -12.00
C ASN A 17 4.05 -4.88 -10.73
N VAL A 18 3.86 -4.29 -9.54
CA VAL A 18 3.97 -5.00 -8.26
C VAL A 18 3.00 -6.19 -8.20
N LEU A 19 1.74 -5.97 -8.56
CA LEU A 19 0.70 -7.00 -8.56
C LEU A 19 0.97 -8.08 -9.59
N GLU A 20 1.44 -7.72 -10.79
CA GLU A 20 1.84 -8.68 -11.82
C GLU A 20 2.98 -9.57 -11.30
N ILE A 21 4.02 -8.95 -10.73
CA ILE A 21 5.19 -9.67 -10.21
C ILE A 21 4.77 -10.63 -9.10
N LEU A 22 4.05 -10.13 -8.10
CA LEU A 22 3.60 -10.91 -6.96
C LEU A 22 2.50 -11.91 -7.32
N GLY A 23 1.77 -11.72 -8.42
CA GLY A 23 0.73 -12.63 -8.90
C GLY A 23 1.28 -14.02 -9.27
N ASN A 24 2.55 -14.11 -9.69
CA ASN A 24 3.16 -15.39 -10.05
C ASN A 24 3.73 -16.14 -8.82
N PRO A 25 3.30 -17.38 -8.55
CA PRO A 25 3.78 -18.15 -7.39
C PRO A 25 5.27 -18.48 -7.44
N THR A 26 5.84 -18.68 -8.64
CA THR A 26 7.28 -18.94 -8.82
C THR A 26 8.10 -17.74 -8.38
N ARG A 27 7.70 -16.53 -8.78
CA ARG A 27 8.37 -15.29 -8.36
C ARG A 27 8.30 -15.09 -6.85
N ARG A 28 7.14 -15.35 -6.23
CA ARG A 28 7.00 -15.29 -4.76
C ARG A 28 7.96 -16.25 -4.04
N ILE A 29 8.11 -17.47 -4.54
CA ILE A 29 9.04 -18.45 -3.95
C ILE A 29 10.50 -18.03 -4.18
N ILE A 30 10.86 -17.52 -5.36
CA ILE A 30 12.20 -16.99 -5.64
C ILE A 30 12.52 -15.86 -4.64
N LEU A 31 11.64 -14.86 -4.51
CA LEU A 31 11.81 -13.74 -3.58
C LEU A 31 11.96 -14.23 -2.13
N SER A 32 11.13 -15.19 -1.70
CA SER A 32 11.22 -15.80 -0.36
C SER A 32 12.55 -16.52 -0.09
N LYS A 33 13.21 -17.05 -1.13
CA LYS A 33 14.52 -17.70 -0.99
C LYS A 33 15.64 -16.65 -0.98
N LEU A 34 15.58 -15.71 -1.90
CA LEU A 34 16.57 -14.63 -2.03
C LEU A 34 16.59 -13.68 -0.83
N SER A 35 15.47 -13.54 -0.10
CA SER A 35 15.44 -12.77 1.16
C SER A 35 16.20 -13.43 2.31
N LYS A 36 16.50 -14.73 2.20
CA LYS A 36 17.25 -15.48 3.23
C LYS A 36 18.74 -15.58 2.90
N VAL A 37 19.04 -15.84 1.63
CA VAL A 37 20.41 -16.02 1.16
C VAL A 37 20.49 -15.75 -0.35
N PRO A 38 21.57 -15.14 -0.85
CA PRO A 38 21.80 -15.02 -2.28
C PRO A 38 21.96 -16.38 -2.96
N LEU A 39 21.29 -16.59 -4.09
CA LEU A 39 21.29 -17.88 -4.81
C LEU A 39 21.46 -17.69 -6.31
N GLY A 40 22.07 -18.68 -6.96
CA GLY A 40 22.15 -18.79 -8.41
C GLY A 40 20.96 -19.53 -9.00
N ALA A 41 20.80 -19.46 -10.33
CA ALA A 41 19.69 -20.09 -11.03
C ALA A 41 19.62 -21.62 -10.84
N SER A 42 20.77 -22.30 -10.77
CA SER A 42 20.82 -23.76 -10.55
C SER A 42 20.33 -24.16 -9.16
N GLU A 43 20.71 -23.41 -8.12
CA GLU A 43 20.31 -23.67 -6.73
C GLU A 43 18.82 -23.40 -6.54
N LEU A 44 18.32 -22.31 -7.14
CA LEU A 44 16.90 -22.03 -7.19
C LEU A 44 16.16 -23.17 -7.89
N ALA A 45 16.58 -23.59 -9.09
CA ALA A 45 15.95 -24.68 -9.82
C ALA A 45 15.92 -25.99 -9.01
N ALA A 46 17.02 -26.37 -8.36
CA ALA A 46 17.08 -27.56 -7.50
C ALA A 46 16.02 -27.52 -6.39
N SER A 47 15.74 -26.34 -5.84
CA SER A 47 14.75 -26.17 -4.79
C SER A 47 13.28 -26.25 -5.24
N PHE A 48 13.02 -26.18 -6.55
CA PHE A 48 11.70 -26.43 -7.16
C PHE A 48 11.53 -27.88 -7.64
N GLY A 49 12.59 -28.69 -7.60
CA GLY A 49 12.58 -30.06 -8.12
C GLY A 49 12.29 -30.11 -9.63
N THR A 50 11.52 -31.13 -10.06
CA THR A 50 11.16 -31.33 -11.49
C THR A 50 10.03 -30.42 -11.97
N LYS A 51 9.43 -29.60 -11.09
CA LYS A 51 8.22 -28.82 -11.41
C LYS A 51 8.48 -27.63 -12.32
N ILE A 52 9.70 -27.08 -12.30
CA ILE A 52 10.04 -25.86 -13.03
C ILE A 52 11.39 -26.05 -13.71
N SER A 53 11.45 -25.82 -15.02
CA SER A 53 12.69 -25.91 -15.77
C SER A 53 13.66 -24.79 -15.38
N ARG A 54 14.96 -25.05 -15.49
CA ARG A 54 16.00 -24.02 -15.28
C ARG A 54 15.80 -22.81 -16.19
N GLN A 55 15.34 -23.03 -17.43
CA GLN A 55 15.05 -21.95 -18.38
C GLN A 55 13.88 -21.07 -17.89
N ALA A 56 12.83 -21.68 -17.32
CA ALA A 56 11.72 -20.94 -16.73
C ALA A 56 12.19 -20.10 -15.53
N ILE A 57 13.10 -20.64 -14.68
CA ILE A 57 13.72 -19.88 -13.58
C ILE A 57 14.52 -18.68 -14.10
N HIS A 58 15.34 -18.85 -15.14
CA HIS A 58 16.07 -17.72 -15.75
C HIS A 58 15.13 -16.64 -16.28
N SER A 59 14.01 -17.02 -16.90
CA SER A 59 13.00 -16.06 -17.36
C SER A 59 12.40 -15.27 -16.19
N GLN A 60 12.06 -15.93 -15.08
CA GLN A 60 11.54 -15.24 -13.89
C GLN A 60 12.58 -14.32 -13.24
N LEU A 61 13.84 -14.74 -13.16
CA LEU A 61 14.94 -13.90 -12.63
C LEU A 61 15.16 -12.66 -13.48
N LYS A 62 15.08 -12.80 -14.81
CA LYS A 62 15.16 -11.66 -15.72
C LYS A 62 14.04 -10.65 -15.44
N MET A 63 12.78 -11.10 -15.38
CA MET A 63 11.65 -10.21 -15.05
C MET A 63 11.81 -9.49 -13.71
N LEU A 64 12.31 -10.18 -12.68
CA LEU A 64 12.57 -9.60 -11.36
C LEU A 64 13.74 -8.59 -11.37
N THR A 65 14.73 -8.80 -12.25
CA THR A 65 15.87 -7.89 -12.43
C THR A 65 15.46 -6.65 -13.22
N ASP A 66 14.71 -6.84 -14.31
CA ASP A 66 14.20 -5.76 -15.16
C ASP A 66 13.24 -4.83 -14.39
N SER A 67 12.54 -5.36 -13.38
CA SER A 67 11.71 -4.58 -12.44
C SER A 67 12.48 -4.00 -11.25
N ASN A 68 13.81 -4.17 -11.22
CA ASN A 68 14.71 -3.61 -10.20
C ASN A 68 14.42 -4.11 -8.76
N ILE A 69 13.74 -5.25 -8.62
CA ILE A 69 13.47 -5.87 -7.32
C ILE A 69 14.67 -6.68 -6.83
N ILE A 70 15.37 -7.31 -7.76
CA ILE A 70 16.59 -8.07 -7.49
C ILE A 70 17.73 -7.56 -8.35
N GLU A 71 18.95 -7.89 -7.94
CA GLU A 71 20.14 -7.67 -8.74
C GLU A 71 21.00 -8.93 -8.81
N SER A 72 21.80 -9.02 -9.87
CA SER A 72 22.79 -10.07 -10.05
C SER A 72 24.18 -9.58 -9.68
N PHE A 73 24.99 -10.43 -9.05
CA PHE A 73 26.39 -10.13 -8.73
C PHE A 73 27.27 -11.38 -8.88
N GLY A 74 28.58 -11.14 -9.01
CA GLY A 74 29.59 -12.16 -9.24
C GLY A 74 30.27 -11.99 -10.60
N ASP A 75 31.60 -12.15 -10.62
CA ASP A 75 32.43 -11.87 -11.80
C ASP A 75 32.48 -13.03 -12.81
N ASP A 76 32.15 -14.26 -12.36
CA ASP A 76 32.08 -15.44 -13.23
C ASP A 76 30.66 -15.60 -13.80
N PRO A 77 30.48 -15.52 -15.14
CA PRO A 77 29.19 -15.76 -15.79
C PRO A 77 28.55 -17.11 -15.44
N ARG A 78 29.34 -18.11 -15.04
CA ARG A 78 28.87 -19.44 -14.64
C ARG A 78 28.40 -19.50 -13.19
N ASN A 79 28.73 -18.51 -12.37
CA ASN A 79 28.43 -18.47 -10.94
C ASN A 79 27.73 -17.17 -10.51
N ILE A 80 26.95 -16.58 -11.41
CA ILE A 80 26.11 -15.41 -11.10
C ILE A 80 25.12 -15.76 -9.98
N LYS A 81 25.11 -14.94 -8.93
CA LYS A 81 24.16 -15.00 -7.81
C LYS A 81 23.19 -13.82 -7.90
N TYR A 82 22.04 -13.98 -7.28
CA TYR A 82 21.01 -12.95 -7.20
C TYR A 82 20.72 -12.60 -5.74
N ARG A 83 20.36 -11.35 -5.46
CA ARG A 83 19.91 -10.87 -4.15
C ARG A 83 18.82 -9.81 -4.30
N ILE A 84 18.04 -9.58 -3.24
CA ILE A 84 17.06 -8.50 -3.19
C ILE A 84 17.78 -7.14 -3.27
N LYS A 85 17.30 -6.24 -4.12
CA LYS A 85 17.80 -4.87 -4.30
C LYS A 85 16.84 -3.81 -3.77
N SER A 86 15.56 -4.15 -3.56
CA SER A 86 14.54 -3.19 -3.14
C SER A 86 13.72 -3.67 -1.95
N ASN A 87 13.34 -2.74 -1.08
CA ASN A 87 12.30 -2.93 -0.08
C ASN A 87 10.93 -2.69 -0.72
N LEU A 88 10.05 -3.70 -0.65
CA LEU A 88 8.69 -3.67 -1.17
C LEU A 88 7.69 -3.95 -0.04
N SER A 89 6.76 -3.04 0.18
CA SER A 89 5.61 -3.23 1.08
C SER A 89 4.32 -3.09 0.29
N LEU A 90 3.40 -4.02 0.48
CA LEU A 90 2.07 -4.00 -0.12
C LEU A 90 1.05 -4.48 0.92
N ARG A 91 0.02 -3.67 1.14
CA ARG A 91 -1.12 -3.99 2.01
C ARG A 91 -2.40 -3.69 1.27
N ILE A 92 -3.26 -4.70 1.14
CA ILE A 92 -4.57 -4.62 0.49
C ILE A 92 -5.63 -4.99 1.52
N ASN A 93 -6.65 -4.15 1.66
CA ASN A 93 -7.84 -4.43 2.46
C ASN A 93 -9.04 -4.45 1.53
N VAL A 94 -9.83 -5.50 1.60
CA VAL A 94 -11.06 -5.67 0.82
C VAL A 94 -12.13 -6.22 1.76
N SER A 95 -13.23 -5.49 1.89
CA SER A 95 -14.48 -5.93 2.50
C SER A 95 -15.66 -5.41 1.66
N PRO A 96 -16.91 -5.84 1.92
CA PRO A 96 -18.08 -5.34 1.18
C PRO A 96 -18.23 -3.82 1.21
N ASP A 97 -17.75 -3.16 2.27
CA ASP A 97 -17.94 -1.73 2.52
C ASP A 97 -16.62 -0.96 2.63
N TYR A 98 -15.47 -1.59 2.39
CA TYR A 98 -14.17 -0.95 2.48
C TYR A 98 -13.16 -1.52 1.49
N TYR A 99 -12.51 -0.64 0.75
CA TYR A 99 -11.37 -0.97 -0.10
C TYR A 99 -10.24 0.01 0.17
N ASN A 100 -9.02 -0.51 0.34
CA ASN A 100 -7.83 0.31 0.52
C ASN A 100 -6.56 -0.44 0.15
N ILE A 101 -5.71 0.22 -0.64
CA ILE A 101 -4.37 -0.26 -0.97
C ILE A 101 -3.34 0.75 -0.48
N LYS A 102 -2.32 0.26 0.22
CA LYS A 102 -1.10 1.00 0.51
C LYS A 102 0.08 0.20 0.01
N TYR A 103 0.98 0.83 -0.73
CA TYR A 103 2.21 0.19 -1.18
C TYR A 103 3.36 1.19 -1.17
N SER A 104 4.56 0.68 -0.99
CA SER A 104 5.80 1.45 -1.09
C SER A 104 6.90 0.59 -1.70
N VAL A 105 7.73 1.22 -2.52
CA VAL A 105 8.88 0.60 -3.17
C VAL A 105 10.06 1.54 -3.00
N SER A 106 11.15 1.05 -2.45
CA SER A 106 12.38 1.81 -2.25
C SER A 106 13.58 0.95 -2.58
N GLU A 107 14.57 1.53 -3.28
CA GLU A 107 15.84 0.84 -3.50
C GLU A 107 16.64 0.81 -2.19
N ILE A 108 17.28 -0.33 -1.93
CA ILE A 108 18.21 -0.48 -0.82
C ILE A 108 19.52 0.15 -1.28
N ASP A 109 19.79 1.38 -0.82
CA ASP A 109 21.02 2.07 -1.16
C ASP A 109 22.18 1.43 -0.39
N ASN A 110 23.15 0.83 -1.12
CA ASN A 110 24.29 0.08 -0.55
C ASN A 110 25.12 0.91 0.46
N PHE A 111 24.98 2.23 0.48
CA PHE A 111 25.76 3.16 1.30
C PHE A 111 25.03 3.74 2.53
N LYS A 112 23.71 3.55 2.71
CA LYS A 112 22.95 4.30 3.73
C LYS A 112 22.17 3.53 4.79
N GLU A 113 22.02 2.21 4.70
CA GLU A 113 21.33 1.44 5.75
C GLU A 113 22.21 0.32 6.31
N ASN A 114 23.25 0.69 7.05
CA ASN A 114 23.81 -0.23 8.05
C ASN A 114 22.83 -0.31 9.23
N LEU A 115 21.66 -0.90 9.01
CA LEU A 115 20.73 -1.26 10.09
C LEU A 115 21.48 -2.11 11.09
N GLY A 116 21.70 -1.57 12.27
CA GLY A 116 22.50 -2.16 13.31
C GLY A 116 21.75 -2.24 14.62
N LEU A 117 22.21 -3.13 15.51
CA LEU A 117 21.66 -3.22 16.87
C LEU A 117 21.76 -1.91 17.67
N LYS A 118 22.57 -0.94 17.21
CA LYS A 118 22.70 0.40 17.80
C LYS A 118 21.43 1.22 17.62
N ASP A 119 20.78 1.09 16.46
CA ASP A 119 19.62 1.90 16.08
C ASP A 119 18.39 1.55 16.92
N ILE A 120 18.38 0.32 17.46
CA ILE A 120 17.30 -0.23 18.30
C ILE A 120 17.73 -0.42 19.76
N GLY A 121 18.84 0.18 20.18
CA GLY A 121 19.31 0.16 21.58
C GLY A 121 19.78 -1.21 22.12
N CYS A 122 19.85 -2.25 21.29
CA CYS A 122 20.22 -3.60 21.70
C CYS A 122 21.74 -3.86 21.67
N HIS A 123 22.54 -2.93 21.16
CA HIS A 123 23.97 -3.12 20.93
C HIS A 123 24.76 -3.45 22.20
N VAL A 124 24.51 -2.70 23.28
CA VAL A 124 25.24 -2.83 24.54
C VAL A 124 24.97 -4.19 25.19
N ASP A 125 23.71 -4.65 25.17
CA ASP A 125 23.35 -5.94 25.75
C ASP A 125 23.86 -7.11 24.91
N PHE A 126 23.82 -6.99 23.58
CA PHE A 126 24.40 -7.98 22.69
C PHE A 126 25.91 -8.12 22.85
N GLN A 127 26.65 -7.01 22.99
CA GLN A 127 28.11 -7.03 23.17
C GLN A 127 28.57 -7.69 24.47
N LYS A 128 27.73 -7.68 25.52
CA LYS A 128 28.05 -8.35 26.79
C LYS A 128 28.03 -9.88 26.66
N ILE A 129 27.28 -10.41 25.69
CA ILE A 129 27.14 -11.85 25.47
C ILE A 129 28.32 -12.33 24.61
N LYS A 130 29.19 -13.15 25.20
CA LYS A 130 30.41 -13.65 24.54
C LYS A 130 30.25 -15.03 23.89
N ILE A 131 29.24 -15.79 24.30
CA ILE A 131 29.01 -17.16 23.82
C ILE A 131 28.11 -17.12 22.57
N PRO A 132 28.54 -17.66 21.42
CA PRO A 132 27.76 -17.59 20.17
C PRO A 132 26.34 -18.17 20.28
N ASN A 133 26.17 -19.29 20.98
CA ASN A 133 24.85 -19.90 21.16
C ASN A 133 23.91 -19.00 22.00
N GLU A 134 24.45 -18.26 22.97
CA GLU A 134 23.66 -17.31 23.76
C GLU A 134 23.33 -16.06 22.96
N GLN A 135 24.23 -15.61 22.07
CA GLN A 135 23.96 -14.53 21.12
C GLN A 135 22.82 -14.90 20.18
N LEU A 136 22.84 -16.11 19.61
CA LEU A 136 21.76 -16.61 18.76
C LEU A 136 20.43 -16.69 19.52
N ARG A 137 20.45 -17.17 20.77
CA ARG A 137 19.25 -17.20 21.62
C ARG A 137 18.72 -15.80 21.89
N PHE A 138 19.59 -14.83 22.20
CA PHE A 138 19.21 -13.44 22.41
C PHE A 138 18.55 -12.83 21.18
N LEU A 139 19.15 -13.01 19.99
CA LEU A 139 18.57 -12.51 18.74
C LEU A 139 17.23 -13.18 18.44
N GLY A 140 17.13 -14.50 18.63
CA GLY A 140 15.87 -15.23 18.45
C GLY A 140 14.75 -14.75 19.38
N GLU A 141 15.06 -14.49 20.64
CA GLU A 141 14.11 -13.90 21.61
C GLU A 141 13.66 -12.51 21.18
N LYS A 142 14.59 -11.64 20.73
CA LYS A 142 14.26 -10.29 20.25
C LYS A 142 13.44 -10.29 18.96
N ILE A 143 13.73 -11.18 18.02
CA ILE A 143 12.89 -11.37 16.83
C ILE A 143 11.49 -11.82 17.24
N ARG A 144 11.37 -12.78 18.17
CA ARG A 144 10.07 -13.25 18.66
C ARG A 144 9.27 -12.13 19.33
N GLU A 145 9.91 -11.31 20.15
CA GLU A 145 9.28 -10.14 20.79
C GLU A 145 8.72 -9.16 19.74
N VAL A 146 9.50 -8.87 18.69
CA VAL A 146 9.05 -8.01 17.58
C VAL A 146 7.85 -8.63 16.86
N GLU A 147 7.89 -9.91 16.52
CA GLU A 147 6.77 -10.60 15.86
C GLU A 147 5.50 -10.61 16.71
N GLN A 148 5.63 -10.78 18.04
CA GLN A 148 4.50 -10.70 18.97
C GLN A 148 3.88 -9.30 18.99
N ASN A 149 4.70 -8.26 19.10
CA ASN A 149 4.23 -6.87 19.08
C ASN A 149 3.54 -6.53 17.75
N ILE A 150 4.08 -6.99 16.62
CA ILE A 150 3.45 -6.81 15.30
C ILE A 150 2.08 -7.52 15.26
N ALA A 151 1.98 -8.74 15.78
CA ALA A 151 0.72 -9.49 15.82
C ALA A 151 -0.34 -8.78 16.67
N GLU A 152 0.05 -8.25 17.84
CA GLU A 152 -0.85 -7.48 18.72
C GLU A 152 -1.35 -6.19 18.03
N LEU A 153 -0.45 -5.45 17.38
CA LEU A 153 -0.81 -4.26 16.61
C LEU A 153 -1.74 -4.56 15.44
N GLU A 154 -1.56 -5.70 14.74
CA GLU A 154 -2.48 -6.11 13.68
C GLU A 154 -3.87 -6.49 14.23
N VAL A 155 -3.96 -7.08 15.43
CA VAL A 155 -5.26 -7.33 16.10
C VAL A 155 -5.97 -6.02 16.40
N GLU A 156 -5.27 -5.05 17.00
CA GLU A 156 -5.83 -3.73 17.29
C GLU A 156 -6.28 -3.02 16.01
N ARG A 157 -5.41 -3.01 14.99
CA ARG A 157 -5.71 -2.44 13.68
C ARG A 157 -6.98 -3.06 13.06
N ASN A 158 -7.12 -4.38 13.10
CA ASN A 158 -8.29 -5.06 12.56
C ASN A 158 -9.58 -4.70 13.33
N SER A 159 -9.49 -4.50 14.65
CA SER A 159 -10.60 -3.99 15.46
C SER A 159 -11.03 -2.59 15.01
N LEU A 160 -10.07 -1.68 14.78
CA LEU A 160 -10.35 -0.33 14.30
C LEU A 160 -10.97 -0.33 12.89
N LEU A 161 -10.50 -1.19 11.98
CA LEU A 161 -11.08 -1.34 10.65
C LEU A 161 -12.52 -1.82 10.70
N ARG A 162 -12.82 -2.77 11.60
CA ARG A 162 -14.18 -3.24 11.82
C ARG A 162 -15.09 -2.14 12.38
N ASN A 163 -14.59 -1.35 13.34
CA ASN A 163 -15.34 -0.20 13.85
C ASN A 163 -15.65 0.81 12.75
N LYS A 164 -14.66 1.10 11.88
CA LYS A 164 -14.86 1.94 10.71
C LYS A 164 -15.95 1.37 9.78
N GLU A 165 -15.91 0.07 9.51
CA GLU A 165 -16.94 -0.60 8.70
C GLU A 165 -18.33 -0.48 9.31
N CYS A 166 -18.48 -0.64 10.63
CA CYS A 166 -19.74 -0.40 11.33
C CYS A 166 -20.27 1.03 11.11
N PHE A 167 -19.41 2.04 11.20
CA PHE A 167 -19.81 3.43 10.94
C PHE A 167 -20.22 3.66 9.48
N ILE A 168 -19.53 3.04 8.52
CA ILE A 168 -19.92 3.10 7.11
C ILE A 168 -21.28 2.42 6.86
N ILE A 169 -21.56 1.31 7.52
CA ILE A 169 -22.87 0.64 7.42
C ILE A 169 -23.98 1.56 7.94
N GLU A 170 -23.79 2.20 9.10
CA GLU A 170 -24.76 3.17 9.63
C GLU A 170 -24.92 4.39 8.71
N LEU A 171 -23.82 4.91 8.17
CA LEU A 171 -23.83 5.98 7.17
C LEU A 171 -24.67 5.60 5.93
N LYS A 172 -24.52 4.37 5.44
CA LYS A 172 -25.31 3.83 4.32
C LYS A 172 -26.81 3.72 4.66
N LYS A 173 -27.15 3.38 5.91
CA LYS A 173 -28.55 3.37 6.38
C LYS A 173 -29.14 4.77 6.39
N ILE A 174 -28.45 5.74 6.99
CA ILE A 174 -28.87 7.16 7.01
C ILE A 174 -29.06 7.67 5.57
N MET A 175 -28.10 7.41 4.69
CA MET A 175 -28.19 7.78 3.28
C MET A 175 -29.42 7.18 2.59
N LYS A 176 -29.76 5.94 2.90
CA LYS A 176 -30.94 5.26 2.36
C LYS A 176 -32.24 5.81 2.92
N ASP A 177 -32.28 6.12 4.21
CA ASP A 177 -33.53 6.46 4.90
C ASP A 177 -33.89 7.95 4.73
N GLN A 178 -32.89 8.84 4.73
CA GLN A 178 -33.11 10.29 4.68
C GLN A 178 -33.00 10.87 3.26
N TYR A 179 -32.08 10.37 2.45
CA TYR A 179 -31.67 11.05 1.21
C TYR A 179 -31.95 10.27 -0.07
N TYR A 180 -32.38 9.01 0.03
CA TYR A 180 -32.56 8.13 -1.14
C TYR A 180 -33.54 8.69 -2.17
N SER A 181 -34.67 9.25 -1.73
CA SER A 181 -35.67 9.80 -2.66
C SER A 181 -35.16 11.00 -3.45
N ASP A 182 -34.31 11.83 -2.84
CA ASP A 182 -33.81 13.04 -3.48
C ASP A 182 -32.63 12.74 -4.37
N ILE A 183 -31.70 11.89 -3.93
CA ILE A 183 -30.59 11.40 -4.77
C ILE A 183 -31.12 10.63 -5.97
N LYS A 184 -32.16 9.80 -5.81
CA LYS A 184 -32.73 9.03 -6.93
C LYS A 184 -33.27 9.91 -8.07
N LYS A 185 -33.66 11.16 -7.79
CA LYS A 185 -34.18 12.12 -8.80
C LYS A 185 -33.05 12.83 -9.55
N ARG A 186 -31.80 12.68 -9.12
CA ARG A 186 -30.64 13.36 -9.71
C ARG A 186 -30.22 12.71 -11.01
N GLU A 187 -29.47 13.47 -11.81
CA GLU A 187 -28.98 13.00 -13.11
C GLU A 187 -27.99 11.83 -12.96
N GLN A 188 -27.15 11.86 -11.92
CA GLN A 188 -26.09 10.86 -11.68
C GLN A 188 -26.13 10.30 -10.24
N PRO A 189 -27.19 9.55 -9.87
CA PRO A 189 -27.44 9.14 -8.49
C PRO A 189 -26.37 8.20 -7.92
N ASN A 190 -25.71 7.41 -8.76
CA ASN A 190 -24.63 6.52 -8.33
C ASN A 190 -23.33 7.28 -8.13
N LEU A 191 -23.02 8.27 -8.97
CA LEU A 191 -21.83 9.10 -8.82
C LEU A 191 -21.91 9.93 -7.53
N GLU A 192 -23.06 10.53 -7.24
CA GLU A 192 -23.24 11.28 -5.99
C GLU A 192 -23.05 10.41 -4.74
N LYS A 193 -23.60 9.19 -4.76
CA LYS A 193 -23.37 8.21 -3.69
C LYS A 193 -21.89 7.86 -3.56
N GLU A 194 -21.22 7.61 -4.68
CA GLU A 194 -19.80 7.26 -4.71
C GLU A 194 -18.92 8.40 -4.18
N ILE A 195 -19.18 9.63 -4.61
CA ILE A 195 -18.53 10.84 -4.08
C ILE A 195 -18.73 10.91 -2.58
N PHE A 196 -19.98 10.84 -2.12
CA PHE A 196 -20.31 10.93 -0.71
C PHE A 196 -19.56 9.87 0.11
N TYR A 197 -19.63 8.60 -0.27
CA TYR A 197 -18.93 7.54 0.47
C TYR A 197 -17.41 7.70 0.43
N THR A 198 -16.84 8.18 -0.69
CA THR A 198 -15.41 8.44 -0.80
C THR A 198 -14.94 9.50 0.21
N LEU A 199 -15.72 10.56 0.43
CA LEU A 199 -15.42 11.60 1.42
C LEU A 199 -15.32 11.02 2.84
N PHE A 200 -16.24 10.12 3.19
CA PHE A 200 -16.27 9.44 4.50
C PHE A 200 -15.29 8.26 4.60
N TYR A 201 -14.79 7.73 3.49
CA TYR A 201 -13.73 6.71 3.50
C TYR A 201 -12.39 7.31 3.91
N ASN A 202 -12.13 8.58 3.59
CA ASN A 202 -10.88 9.28 3.91
C ASN A 202 -11.16 10.63 4.59
N PRO A 203 -11.76 10.66 5.79
CA PRO A 203 -12.20 11.89 6.44
C PRO A 203 -11.02 12.82 6.74
N THR A 204 -9.85 12.27 7.07
CA THR A 204 -8.63 13.05 7.32
C THR A 204 -8.17 13.86 6.10
N LYS A 205 -8.51 13.41 4.89
CA LYS A 205 -8.15 14.06 3.63
C LYS A 205 -9.18 15.11 3.22
N TYR A 206 -10.47 14.87 3.48
CA TYR A 206 -11.56 15.65 2.89
C TYR A 206 -12.33 16.56 3.84
N PHE A 207 -12.31 16.31 5.15
CA PHE A 207 -13.16 17.08 6.08
C PHE A 207 -12.69 18.52 6.27
N LYS A 208 -11.40 18.80 6.05
CA LYS A 208 -10.87 20.17 6.12
C LYS A 208 -11.13 21.00 4.88
N LYS A 209 -10.96 20.41 3.69
CA LYS A 209 -11.15 21.06 2.39
C LYS A 209 -11.18 19.98 1.32
N ILE A 210 -12.24 19.93 0.53
CA ILE A 210 -12.34 18.92 -0.53
C ILE A 210 -11.53 19.37 -1.74
N ASN A 211 -10.40 18.69 -1.98
CA ASN A 211 -9.65 18.82 -3.22
C ASN A 211 -10.23 17.88 -4.28
N ILE A 212 -10.85 18.45 -5.33
CA ILE A 212 -11.51 17.68 -6.40
C ILE A 212 -10.52 16.82 -7.18
N ASP A 213 -9.29 17.30 -7.42
CA ASP A 213 -8.29 16.50 -8.12
C ASP A 213 -7.88 15.28 -7.30
N SER A 214 -7.74 15.44 -5.99
CA SER A 214 -7.45 14.32 -5.09
C SER A 214 -8.62 13.35 -4.94
N LEU A 215 -9.86 13.85 -5.02
CA LEU A 215 -11.09 13.05 -5.01
C LEU A 215 -11.23 12.23 -6.31
N LEU A 216 -10.93 12.83 -7.47
CA LEU A 216 -10.83 12.12 -8.74
C LEU A 216 -9.82 10.96 -8.64
N ASP A 217 -8.66 11.19 -8.03
CA ASP A 217 -7.65 10.13 -7.89
C ASP A 217 -8.14 8.98 -6.99
N ASP A 218 -8.80 9.29 -5.87
CA ASP A 218 -9.34 8.28 -4.95
C ASP A 218 -10.54 7.51 -5.53
N MET A 219 -11.27 8.11 -6.47
CA MET A 219 -12.30 7.45 -7.27
C MET A 219 -11.72 6.77 -8.53
N PHE A 220 -10.40 6.57 -8.58
CA PHE A 220 -9.68 5.85 -9.64
C PHE A 220 -9.75 6.49 -11.03
N PHE A 221 -9.79 7.83 -11.11
CA PHE A 221 -9.70 8.59 -12.37
C PHE A 221 -8.26 8.99 -12.75
N SER A 222 -7.24 8.47 -12.06
CA SER A 222 -5.83 8.87 -12.21
C SER A 222 -5.24 8.59 -13.59
N GLU A 223 -5.69 7.54 -14.28
CA GLU A 223 -5.16 7.17 -15.61
C GLU A 223 -5.90 7.80 -16.79
N MET A 224 -6.88 8.68 -16.54
CA MET A 224 -7.66 9.27 -17.61
C MET A 224 -6.91 10.36 -18.37
N GLY A 225 -7.07 10.38 -19.70
CA GLY A 225 -6.56 11.45 -20.53
C GLY A 225 -7.12 12.84 -20.12
N PRO A 226 -6.39 13.94 -20.38
CA PRO A 226 -6.70 15.27 -19.82
C PRO A 226 -8.14 15.74 -20.07
N ILE A 227 -8.67 15.48 -21.27
CA ILE A 227 -10.03 15.88 -21.66
C ILE A 227 -11.07 15.17 -20.79
N ARG A 228 -10.96 13.85 -20.63
CA ARG A 228 -11.89 13.06 -19.81
C ARG A 228 -11.82 13.46 -18.35
N ARG A 229 -10.60 13.70 -17.83
CA ARG A 229 -10.40 14.17 -16.46
C ARG A 229 -11.08 15.52 -16.23
N ALA A 230 -10.95 16.46 -17.16
CA ALA A 230 -11.63 17.75 -17.10
C ALA A 230 -13.16 17.62 -17.12
N THR A 231 -13.71 16.76 -17.98
CA THR A 231 -15.16 16.48 -17.99
C THR A 231 -15.65 15.93 -16.65
N ASN A 232 -14.96 14.93 -16.09
CA ASN A 232 -15.34 14.34 -14.81
C ASN A 232 -15.18 15.33 -13.64
N LYS A 233 -14.18 16.21 -13.69
CA LYS A 233 -14.01 17.28 -12.71
C LYS A 233 -15.24 18.19 -12.63
N VAL A 234 -15.80 18.53 -13.80
CA VAL A 234 -17.03 19.32 -13.89
C VAL A 234 -18.22 18.57 -13.30
N SER A 235 -18.41 17.28 -13.64
CA SER A 235 -19.48 16.45 -13.08
C SER A 235 -19.37 16.33 -11.55
N ILE A 236 -18.19 16.06 -11.01
CA ILE A 236 -17.96 15.97 -9.56
C ILE A 236 -18.28 17.30 -8.88
N LYS A 237 -17.88 18.44 -9.47
CA LYS A 237 -18.20 19.76 -8.92
C LYS A 237 -19.70 20.00 -8.83
N TYR A 238 -20.47 19.63 -9.85
CA TYR A 238 -21.93 19.72 -9.81
C TYR A 238 -22.54 18.81 -8.74
N SER A 239 -22.08 17.56 -8.64
CA SER A 239 -22.53 16.63 -7.61
C SER A 239 -22.22 17.12 -6.20
N LEU A 240 -21.04 17.71 -5.96
CA LEU A 240 -20.68 18.29 -4.66
C LEU A 240 -21.60 19.48 -4.30
N ARG A 241 -21.94 20.33 -5.27
CA ARG A 241 -22.90 21.43 -5.06
C ARG A 241 -24.33 20.94 -4.79
N ASP A 242 -24.72 19.82 -5.40
CA ASP A 242 -26.02 19.21 -5.10
C ASP A 242 -26.04 18.56 -3.71
N LEU A 243 -24.93 17.94 -3.30
CA LEU A 243 -24.73 17.39 -1.97
C LEU A 243 -24.73 18.48 -0.88
N SER A 244 -24.09 19.63 -1.11
CA SER A 244 -24.08 20.75 -0.14
C SER A 244 -25.46 21.39 0.07
N LYS A 245 -26.32 21.37 -0.95
CA LYS A 245 -27.71 21.81 -0.82
C LYS A 245 -28.58 20.80 -0.08
N LEU A 246 -28.21 19.53 -0.14
CA LEU A 246 -28.96 18.43 0.46
C LEU A 246 -28.63 18.25 1.93
N MET A 247 -27.38 18.52 2.31
CA MET A 247 -26.81 18.24 3.63
C MET A 247 -26.41 19.55 4.31
N ASP A 248 -26.94 19.79 5.49
CA ASP A 248 -26.73 21.02 6.27
C ASP A 248 -25.32 21.17 6.85
N PHE A 249 -24.55 20.09 6.89
CA PHE A 249 -23.18 20.05 7.42
C PHE A 249 -22.09 20.13 6.31
N MET A 250 -22.48 20.33 5.05
CA MET A 250 -21.55 20.52 3.93
C MET A 250 -21.86 21.84 3.22
N TYR A 251 -20.87 22.73 3.08
CA TYR A 251 -21.06 24.03 2.43
C TYR A 251 -20.02 24.33 1.36
N GLU A 252 -20.42 25.19 0.42
CA GLU A 252 -19.59 25.74 -0.65
C GLU A 252 -19.21 27.17 -0.28
N ASP A 253 -17.92 27.53 -0.38
CA ASP A 253 -17.45 28.90 -0.17
C ASP A 253 -17.53 29.76 -1.44
N GLU A 254 -17.13 31.03 -1.34
CA GLU A 254 -17.17 31.98 -2.45
C GLU A 254 -16.17 31.66 -3.58
N GLU A 255 -15.18 30.79 -3.32
CA GLU A 255 -14.16 30.35 -4.28
C GLU A 255 -14.48 28.96 -4.87
N ASP A 256 -15.73 28.48 -4.71
CA ASP A 256 -16.21 27.16 -5.12
C ASP A 256 -15.43 25.99 -4.48
N PHE A 257 -14.90 26.17 -3.27
CA PHE A 257 -14.37 25.09 -2.45
C PHE A 257 -15.45 24.53 -1.53
N PHE A 258 -15.33 23.24 -1.21
CA PHE A 258 -16.29 22.53 -0.38
C PHE A 258 -15.67 22.12 0.95
N PHE A 259 -16.46 22.28 2.02
CA PHE A 259 -16.06 22.05 3.40
C PHE A 259 -17.12 21.27 4.16
N PHE A 260 -16.69 20.62 5.23
CA PHE A 260 -17.57 20.02 6.22
C PHE A 260 -17.57 20.87 7.49
N ASP A 261 -18.73 21.06 8.10
CA ASP A 261 -18.90 21.73 9.41
C ASP A 261 -18.97 20.65 10.51
N ILE A 262 -17.81 20.07 10.85
CA ILE A 262 -17.66 18.93 11.78
C ILE A 262 -16.42 19.10 12.67
#